data_AF-A0A800J4Y3-F1
#
_entry.id   AF-A0A800J4Y3-F1
#
_cell.length_a   1.000
_cell.length_b   1.000
_cell.length_c   1.000
_cell.angle_alpha   90.00
_cell.angle_beta   90.00
_cell.angle_gamma   90.00
#
_symmetry.space_group_name_H-M   'P 1'
#
loop_
_entity.id
_entity.type
_entity.pdbx_description
1 polymer ?
#
loop_
_entity_poly.entity_id
_entity_poly.type
_entity_poly.pdbx_seq_one_letter_code
_entity_poly.pdbx_strand_id
1 'polypeptide(L)'
;MPARSWNSLADLDELVLACESEISAEYLDEAVACYRAGAYRAAIVATWVAVAYDYLDKLRELEFSGDGQAAAEIARWDAAHTSTEIGALLDLEREMLDTARNQFELLSEIEHDDLGRLQKDRHRCAHPSHDHAGEPYQPTAEQARAHIRNAVEHLLSRPPVQGRAALDQLKRDVDRASFPTDVDDAVRRLQMGPLAHARIVLVRNAAIVFMKGTLVDDDATSAQRERRRTALAAMHRMDTGEVEQAVFQRVNDVIARLPDEEWGHVFELLEALPVVWETLNEANQDNARSLVARAVLPAGAPVLRAALATEGLAEAVTDRASEYDADTLAALIDTHPADRLVDELIDRLGRPESYFYIRDLGDALRAALPSMGAAEIERVVGAYLSNDQFHGCGTCAPMMDAVMSRAAEIGGIEGVFVPVVDPYLERNYEEGIERYRGLYPEAVAHAEATRLAVATDGRPDE
;
A
#
# COMPACT_ATOMS: atom_id res chain seq x y z
N MET A 1 2.76 -22.58 -11.17
CA MET A 1 3.50 -22.75 -12.44
C MET A 1 3.39 -21.45 -13.23
N PRO A 2 4.42 -21.00 -13.97
CA PRO A 2 4.26 -19.82 -14.82
C PRO A 2 3.15 -20.06 -15.87
N ALA A 3 2.41 -19.01 -16.24
CA ALA A 3 1.45 -19.08 -17.33
C ALA A 3 2.15 -19.67 -18.57
N ARG A 4 1.69 -20.83 -19.05
CA ARG A 4 2.23 -21.44 -20.26
C ARG A 4 1.91 -20.51 -21.43
N SER A 5 2.91 -19.72 -21.84
CA SER A 5 2.83 -18.91 -23.05
C SER A 5 2.89 -19.86 -24.26
N TRP A 6 1.72 -20.16 -24.83
CA TRP A 6 1.59 -20.96 -26.04
C TRP A 6 1.93 -20.12 -27.28
N ASN A 7 3.19 -19.65 -27.38
CA ASN A 7 3.65 -18.84 -28.51
C ASN A 7 4.00 -19.68 -29.77
N SER A 8 3.85 -21.00 -29.71
CA SER A 8 4.06 -21.94 -30.82
C SER A 8 2.84 -22.85 -31.00
N LEU A 9 2.82 -23.64 -32.07
CA LEU A 9 1.78 -24.65 -32.33
C LEU A 9 1.79 -25.71 -31.19
N ALA A 10 1.00 -25.47 -30.15
CA ALA A 10 0.96 -26.29 -28.93
C ALA A 10 0.53 -27.72 -29.24
N ASP A 11 1.26 -28.72 -28.75
CA ASP A 11 0.88 -30.12 -28.98
C ASP A 11 -0.46 -30.45 -28.30
N LEU A 12 -1.32 -31.24 -28.96
CA LEU A 12 -2.66 -31.53 -28.42
C LEU A 12 -2.60 -32.39 -27.15
N ASP A 13 -1.62 -33.28 -27.02
CA ASP A 13 -1.45 -34.07 -25.79
C ASP A 13 -0.96 -33.16 -24.65
N GLU A 14 -0.13 -32.16 -24.95
CA GLU A 14 0.28 -31.15 -23.97
C GLU A 14 -0.91 -30.30 -23.48
N LEU A 15 -1.88 -30.03 -24.35
CA LEU A 15 -3.12 -29.34 -24.00
C LEU A 15 -4.00 -30.19 -23.08
N VAL A 16 -4.12 -31.50 -23.33
CA VAL A 16 -4.85 -32.43 -22.43
C VAL A 16 -4.20 -32.48 -21.06
N LEU A 17 -2.87 -32.55 -21.00
CA LEU A 17 -2.11 -32.52 -19.74
C LEU A 17 -2.15 -31.16 -19.01
N ALA A 18 -2.65 -30.11 -19.65
CA ALA A 18 -2.75 -28.78 -19.05
C ALA A 18 -4.09 -28.56 -18.33
N CYS A 19 -5.07 -29.44 -18.51
CA CYS A 19 -6.36 -29.35 -17.82
C CYS A 19 -6.19 -29.48 -16.30
N GLU A 20 -6.91 -28.66 -15.54
CA GLU A 20 -6.91 -28.72 -14.07
C GLU A 20 -7.79 -29.86 -13.53
N SER A 21 -8.97 -30.08 -14.13
CA SER A 21 -9.88 -31.17 -13.77
C SER A 21 -9.57 -32.46 -14.56
N GLU A 22 -9.44 -33.59 -13.87
CA GLU A 22 -9.26 -34.91 -14.50
C GLU A 22 -10.44 -35.28 -15.41
N ILE A 23 -11.68 -34.98 -15.00
CA ILE A 23 -12.90 -35.24 -15.79
C ILE A 23 -12.86 -34.42 -17.09
N SER A 24 -12.45 -33.16 -16.98
CA SER A 24 -12.35 -32.26 -18.13
C SER A 24 -11.24 -32.70 -19.10
N ALA A 25 -10.15 -33.25 -18.56
CA ALA A 25 -9.08 -33.86 -19.36
C ALA A 25 -9.58 -35.10 -20.13
N GLU A 26 -10.41 -35.96 -19.52
CA GLU A 26 -11.00 -37.13 -20.20
C GLU A 26 -11.86 -36.71 -21.40
N TYR A 27 -12.77 -35.74 -21.22
CA TYR A 27 -13.60 -35.25 -22.33
C TYR A 27 -12.80 -34.51 -23.41
N LEU A 28 -11.72 -33.82 -23.03
CA LEU A 28 -10.84 -33.19 -24.00
C LEU A 28 -10.03 -34.23 -24.79
N ASP A 29 -9.62 -35.33 -24.15
CA ASP A 29 -8.95 -36.44 -24.84
C ASP A 29 -9.86 -37.07 -25.91
N GLU A 30 -11.17 -37.21 -25.65
CA GLU A 30 -12.15 -37.61 -26.66
C GLU A 30 -12.21 -36.63 -27.84
N ALA A 31 -12.17 -35.32 -27.56
CA ALA A 31 -12.14 -34.29 -28.58
C ALA A 31 -10.87 -34.37 -29.46
N VAL A 32 -9.72 -34.63 -28.84
CA VAL A 32 -8.43 -34.82 -29.53
C VAL A 32 -8.44 -36.12 -30.36
N ALA A 33 -9.03 -37.21 -29.86
CA ALA A 33 -9.21 -38.44 -30.62
C ALA A 33 -10.07 -38.22 -31.87
N CYS A 34 -11.20 -37.50 -31.74
CA CYS A 34 -12.05 -37.11 -32.86
C CYS A 34 -11.29 -36.24 -33.88
N TYR A 35 -10.49 -35.29 -33.39
CA TYR A 35 -9.67 -34.44 -34.24
C TYR A 35 -8.66 -35.25 -35.06
N ARG A 36 -7.94 -36.18 -34.41
CA ARG A 36 -6.95 -37.07 -35.04
C ARG A 36 -7.58 -37.98 -36.09
N ALA A 37 -8.82 -38.40 -35.88
CA ALA A 37 -9.59 -39.21 -36.83
C ALA A 37 -10.14 -38.41 -38.03
N GLY A 38 -9.94 -37.09 -38.08
CA GLY A 38 -10.54 -36.21 -39.11
C GLY A 38 -12.02 -35.92 -38.89
N ALA A 39 -12.57 -36.28 -37.73
CA ALA A 39 -13.97 -36.06 -37.37
C ALA A 39 -14.18 -34.68 -36.73
N TYR A 40 -13.90 -33.60 -37.47
CA TYR A 40 -13.84 -32.24 -36.92
C TYR A 40 -15.15 -31.74 -36.31
N ARG A 41 -16.31 -32.13 -36.85
CA ARG A 41 -17.61 -31.82 -36.24
C ARG A 41 -17.74 -32.44 -34.85
N ALA A 42 -17.33 -33.71 -34.71
CA ALA A 42 -17.37 -34.43 -33.44
C ALA A 42 -16.36 -33.84 -32.46
N ALA A 43 -15.16 -33.47 -32.94
CA ALA A 43 -14.14 -32.80 -32.11
C ALA A 43 -14.65 -31.49 -31.50
N ILE A 44 -15.34 -30.63 -32.28
CA ILE A 44 -15.93 -29.39 -31.77
C ILE A 44 -17.02 -29.67 -30.74
N VAL A 45 -17.89 -30.66 -30.98
CA VAL A 45 -18.95 -31.04 -30.03
C VAL A 45 -18.33 -31.55 -28.73
N ALA A 46 -17.35 -32.45 -28.79
CA ALA A 46 -16.66 -32.98 -27.61
C ALA A 46 -15.88 -31.89 -26.84
N THR A 47 -15.26 -30.95 -27.54
CA THR A 47 -14.58 -29.79 -26.91
C THR A 47 -15.57 -28.97 -26.08
N TRP A 48 -16.77 -28.74 -26.60
CA TRP A 48 -17.82 -28.02 -25.85
C TRP A 48 -18.31 -28.81 -24.63
N VAL A 49 -18.40 -30.14 -24.74
CA VAL A 49 -18.72 -31.01 -23.60
C VAL A 49 -17.67 -30.85 -22.49
N ALA A 50 -16.38 -30.85 -22.84
CA ALA A 50 -15.31 -30.60 -21.87
C ALA A 50 -15.47 -29.24 -21.17
N VAL A 51 -15.77 -28.17 -21.92
CA VAL A 51 -16.03 -26.82 -21.37
C VAL A 51 -17.20 -26.81 -20.38
N ALA A 52 -18.30 -27.50 -20.70
CA ALA A 52 -19.48 -27.53 -19.85
C ALA A 52 -19.23 -28.29 -18.53
N TYR A 53 -18.53 -29.43 -18.59
CA TYR A 53 -18.18 -30.18 -17.38
C TYR A 53 -17.16 -29.45 -16.50
N ASP A 54 -16.16 -28.82 -17.12
CA ASP A 54 -15.18 -28.01 -16.40
C ASP A 54 -15.82 -26.81 -15.68
N TYR A 55 -16.78 -26.14 -16.32
CA TYR A 55 -17.58 -25.09 -15.69
C TYR A 55 -18.31 -25.62 -14.44
N LEU A 56 -18.98 -26.78 -14.52
CA LEU A 56 -19.68 -27.37 -13.39
C LEU A 56 -18.74 -27.82 -12.27
N ASP A 57 -17.59 -28.42 -12.59
CA ASP A 57 -16.58 -28.80 -11.60
C ASP A 57 -16.03 -27.57 -10.89
N LYS A 58 -15.78 -26.48 -11.61
CA LYS A 58 -15.37 -25.19 -11.04
C LYS A 58 -16.42 -24.61 -10.11
N LEU A 59 -17.70 -24.69 -10.47
CA LEU A 59 -18.76 -24.29 -9.54
C LEU A 59 -18.74 -25.15 -8.27
N ARG A 60 -18.56 -26.47 -8.38
CA ARG A 60 -18.49 -27.37 -7.21
C ARG A 60 -17.30 -27.05 -6.31
N GLU A 61 -16.15 -26.70 -6.88
CA GLU A 61 -15.00 -26.23 -6.11
C GLU A 61 -15.27 -24.89 -5.41
N LEU A 62 -15.97 -23.96 -6.08
CA LEU A 62 -16.41 -22.70 -5.47
C LEU A 62 -17.42 -22.92 -4.34
N GLU A 63 -18.38 -23.82 -4.53
CA GLU A 63 -19.35 -24.23 -3.50
C GLU A 63 -18.62 -24.85 -2.30
N PHE A 64 -17.69 -25.79 -2.54
CA PHE A 64 -16.87 -26.41 -1.49
C PHE A 64 -16.06 -25.35 -0.72
N SER A 65 -15.67 -24.28 -1.38
CA SER A 65 -14.99 -23.12 -0.79
C SER A 65 -15.94 -22.12 -0.09
N GLY A 66 -17.24 -22.40 -0.05
CA GLY A 66 -18.25 -21.60 0.65
C GLY A 66 -18.96 -20.53 -0.17
N ASP A 67 -18.88 -20.57 -1.51
CA ASP A 67 -19.59 -19.62 -2.37
C ASP A 67 -21.08 -19.99 -2.51
N GLY A 68 -21.94 -19.21 -1.86
CA GLY A 68 -23.40 -19.41 -1.90
C GLY A 68 -24.04 -19.13 -3.26
N GLN A 69 -23.41 -18.35 -4.15
CA GLN A 69 -23.91 -18.16 -5.51
C GLN A 69 -23.61 -19.38 -6.37
N ALA A 70 -22.43 -19.99 -6.20
CA ALA A 70 -22.09 -21.24 -6.87
C ALA A 70 -23.04 -22.36 -6.43
N ALA A 71 -23.33 -22.47 -5.14
CA ALA A 71 -24.31 -23.42 -4.61
C ALA A 71 -25.71 -23.26 -5.24
N ALA A 72 -26.16 -22.01 -5.40
CA ALA A 72 -27.45 -21.71 -6.02
C ALA A 72 -27.48 -22.08 -7.52
N GLU A 73 -26.39 -21.81 -8.25
CA GLU A 73 -26.29 -22.15 -9.66
C GLU A 73 -26.20 -23.67 -9.86
N ILE A 74 -25.44 -24.41 -9.04
CA ILE A 74 -25.41 -25.88 -9.05
C ILE A 74 -26.81 -26.44 -8.81
N ALA A 75 -27.52 -25.93 -7.80
CA ALA A 75 -28.89 -26.37 -7.53
C ALA A 75 -29.84 -26.11 -8.71
N ARG A 76 -29.64 -25.03 -9.47
CA ARG A 76 -30.38 -24.73 -10.71
C ARG A 76 -30.09 -25.77 -11.79
N TRP A 77 -28.81 -26.14 -11.98
CA TRP A 77 -28.41 -27.20 -12.90
C TRP A 77 -28.95 -28.57 -12.49
N ASP A 78 -28.87 -28.94 -11.21
CA ASP A 78 -29.37 -30.21 -10.68
C ASP A 78 -30.90 -30.33 -10.82
N ALA A 79 -31.63 -29.24 -10.59
CA ALA A 79 -33.07 -29.19 -10.78
C ALA A 79 -33.46 -29.36 -12.26
N ALA A 80 -32.74 -28.72 -13.18
CA ALA A 80 -32.97 -28.89 -14.61
C ALA A 80 -32.67 -30.33 -15.08
N HIS A 81 -31.59 -30.95 -14.59
CA HIS A 81 -31.28 -32.35 -14.87
C HIS A 81 -32.35 -33.30 -14.32
N THR A 82 -32.84 -33.08 -13.10
CA THR A 82 -33.83 -33.96 -12.44
C THR A 82 -35.21 -33.85 -13.09
N SER A 83 -35.61 -32.65 -13.52
CA SER A 83 -36.91 -32.42 -14.15
C SER A 83 -37.02 -32.99 -15.57
N THR A 84 -35.90 -33.35 -16.21
CA THR A 84 -35.84 -33.81 -17.62
C THR A 84 -36.42 -32.80 -18.63
N GLU A 85 -36.59 -31.54 -18.21
CA GLU A 85 -37.11 -30.46 -19.05
C GLU A 85 -36.00 -29.99 -19.99
N ILE A 86 -35.99 -30.52 -21.22
CA ILE A 86 -34.98 -30.21 -22.24
C ILE A 86 -34.84 -28.70 -22.48
N GLY A 87 -35.95 -27.96 -22.39
CA GLY A 87 -35.94 -26.49 -22.53
C GLY A 87 -35.06 -25.82 -21.48
N ALA A 88 -35.17 -26.22 -20.21
CA ALA A 88 -34.39 -25.64 -19.12
C ALA A 88 -32.89 -25.93 -19.27
N LEU A 89 -32.52 -27.14 -19.71
CA LEU A 89 -31.13 -27.49 -19.99
C LEU A 89 -30.54 -26.70 -21.16
N LEU A 90 -31.35 -26.46 -22.21
CA LEU A 90 -30.93 -25.63 -23.35
C LEU A 90 -30.78 -24.16 -22.98
N ASP A 91 -31.63 -23.64 -22.10
CA ASP A 91 -31.52 -22.26 -21.61
C ASP A 91 -30.28 -22.09 -20.73
N LEU A 92 -30.02 -23.05 -19.83
CA LEU A 92 -28.79 -23.09 -19.05
C LEU A 92 -27.53 -23.16 -19.94
N GLU A 93 -27.54 -24.00 -20.97
CA GLU A 93 -26.42 -24.10 -21.93
C GLU A 93 -26.17 -22.76 -22.64
N ARG A 94 -27.22 -22.00 -22.97
CA ARG A 94 -27.09 -20.68 -23.63
C ARG A 94 -26.51 -19.63 -22.69
N GLU A 95 -26.99 -19.59 -21.45
CA GLU A 95 -26.59 -18.61 -20.44
C GLU A 95 -25.21 -18.91 -19.83
N MET A 96 -24.73 -20.15 -19.93
CA MET A 96 -23.52 -20.63 -19.25
C MET A 96 -22.30 -19.70 -19.37
N LEU A 97 -21.96 -19.24 -20.57
CA LEU A 97 -20.79 -18.36 -20.76
C LEU A 97 -21.01 -16.97 -20.17
N ASP A 98 -22.25 -16.45 -20.24
CA ASP A 98 -22.61 -15.17 -19.65
C ASP A 98 -22.54 -15.26 -18.12
N THR A 99 -23.03 -16.36 -17.53
CA THR A 99 -22.91 -16.62 -16.10
C THR A 99 -21.44 -16.78 -15.68
N ALA A 100 -20.67 -17.56 -16.44
CA ALA A 100 -19.24 -17.75 -16.20
C ALA A 100 -18.46 -16.41 -16.24
N ARG A 101 -18.79 -15.49 -17.16
CA ARG A 101 -18.16 -14.16 -17.25
C ARG A 101 -18.66 -13.21 -16.17
N ASN A 102 -19.98 -13.02 -16.09
CA ASN A 102 -20.58 -11.89 -15.37
C ASN A 102 -20.77 -12.18 -13.88
N GLN A 103 -21.02 -13.44 -13.52
CA GLN A 103 -21.31 -13.82 -12.14
C GLN A 103 -20.08 -14.41 -11.43
N PHE A 104 -19.37 -15.30 -12.10
CA PHE A 104 -18.25 -16.03 -11.51
C PHE A 104 -16.87 -15.53 -11.96
N GLU A 105 -16.83 -14.57 -12.90
CA GLU A 105 -15.60 -13.99 -13.43
C GLU A 105 -14.58 -15.06 -13.85
N LEU A 106 -15.03 -16.20 -14.38
CA LEU A 106 -14.15 -17.25 -14.90
C LEU A 106 -13.50 -16.83 -16.21
N LEU A 107 -14.19 -15.98 -16.98
CA LEU A 107 -13.79 -15.53 -18.32
C LEU A 107 -13.64 -14.01 -18.40
N SER A 108 -12.62 -13.54 -19.12
CA SER A 108 -12.54 -12.16 -19.62
C SER A 108 -13.46 -11.95 -20.83
N GLU A 109 -13.58 -10.70 -21.29
CA GLU A 109 -14.40 -10.39 -22.47
C GLU A 109 -13.91 -11.08 -23.75
N ILE A 110 -12.60 -11.10 -23.99
CA ILE A 110 -12.02 -11.76 -25.17
C ILE A 110 -12.21 -13.28 -25.09
N GLU A 111 -12.04 -13.84 -23.89
CA GLU A 111 -12.20 -15.28 -23.64
C GLU A 111 -13.66 -15.72 -23.82
N HIS A 112 -14.59 -14.89 -23.35
CA HIS A 112 -16.02 -15.08 -23.58
C HIS A 112 -16.38 -15.07 -25.06
N ASP A 113 -15.84 -14.12 -25.83
CA ASP A 113 -16.06 -14.06 -27.28
C ASP A 113 -15.53 -15.30 -28.01
N ASP A 114 -14.33 -15.77 -27.63
CA ASP A 114 -13.71 -16.96 -28.22
C ASP A 114 -14.49 -18.24 -27.91
N LEU A 115 -14.90 -18.46 -26.67
CA LEU A 115 -15.75 -19.60 -26.31
C LEU A 115 -17.18 -19.46 -26.86
N GLY A 116 -17.66 -18.24 -27.06
CA GLY A 116 -18.93 -17.96 -27.73
C GLY A 116 -18.91 -18.39 -29.20
N ARG A 117 -17.75 -18.33 -29.89
CA ARG A 117 -17.58 -18.89 -31.24
C ARG A 117 -17.65 -20.41 -31.22
N LEU A 118 -17.02 -21.06 -30.23
CA LEU A 118 -17.12 -22.51 -30.03
C LEU A 118 -18.58 -22.94 -29.83
N GLN A 119 -19.34 -22.28 -28.95
CA GLN A 119 -20.76 -22.59 -28.72
C GLN A 119 -21.59 -22.49 -30.02
N LYS A 120 -21.39 -21.43 -30.80
CA LYS A 120 -22.07 -21.22 -32.10
C LYS A 120 -21.72 -22.31 -33.11
N ASP A 121 -20.46 -22.69 -33.23
CA ASP A 121 -20.03 -23.74 -34.15
C ASP A 121 -20.45 -25.13 -33.69
N ARG A 122 -20.51 -25.39 -32.37
CA ARG A 122 -21.13 -26.59 -31.81
C ARG A 122 -22.58 -26.70 -32.21
N HIS A 123 -23.36 -25.62 -32.14
CA HIS A 123 -24.76 -25.62 -32.61
C HIS A 123 -24.86 -26.00 -34.10
N ARG A 124 -23.98 -25.46 -34.96
CA ARG A 124 -23.93 -25.82 -36.38
C ARG A 124 -23.51 -27.28 -36.61
N CYS A 125 -22.61 -27.80 -35.79
CA CYS A 125 -22.15 -29.18 -35.88
C CYS A 125 -23.22 -30.19 -35.43
N ALA A 126 -24.02 -29.85 -34.43
CA ALA A 126 -25.05 -30.72 -33.87
C ALA A 126 -26.39 -30.67 -34.64
N HIS A 127 -26.73 -29.52 -35.23
CA HIS A 127 -27.98 -29.37 -35.96
C HIS A 127 -27.83 -29.81 -37.43
N PRO A 128 -28.80 -30.54 -38.03
CA PRO A 128 -28.79 -30.93 -39.44
C PRO A 128 -29.13 -29.76 -40.38
N SER A 129 -28.69 -28.55 -40.04
CA SER A 129 -28.84 -27.37 -40.89
C SER A 129 -27.86 -27.46 -42.06
N HIS A 130 -28.41 -27.44 -43.27
CA HIS A 130 -27.67 -27.39 -44.50
C HIS A 130 -27.41 -25.93 -44.89
N ASP A 131 -26.32 -25.67 -45.59
CA ASP A 131 -26.12 -24.40 -46.28
C ASP A 131 -27.13 -24.24 -47.45
N HIS A 132 -27.05 -23.12 -48.19
CA HIS A 132 -27.90 -22.89 -49.37
C HIS A 132 -27.74 -23.96 -50.48
N ALA A 133 -26.71 -24.80 -50.40
CA ALA A 133 -26.40 -25.86 -51.35
C ALA A 133 -26.81 -27.27 -50.85
N GLY A 134 -27.36 -27.40 -49.64
CA GLY A 134 -27.80 -28.69 -49.10
C GLY A 134 -26.70 -29.50 -48.42
N GLU A 135 -25.52 -28.91 -48.15
CA GLU A 135 -24.40 -29.59 -47.50
C GLU A 135 -24.35 -29.29 -45.98
N PRO A 136 -24.09 -30.30 -45.12
CA PRO A 136 -23.87 -30.07 -43.70
C PRO A 136 -22.66 -29.18 -43.45
N TYR A 137 -22.68 -28.42 -42.34
CA TYR A 137 -21.51 -27.64 -41.93
C TYR A 137 -20.26 -28.51 -41.77
N GLN A 138 -19.20 -28.18 -42.52
CA GLN A 138 -17.90 -28.86 -42.48
C GLN A 138 -16.82 -27.91 -41.95
N PRO A 139 -16.50 -27.94 -40.65
CA PRO A 139 -15.37 -27.21 -40.11
C PRO A 139 -14.04 -27.80 -40.61
N THR A 140 -13.07 -26.93 -40.83
CA THR A 140 -11.69 -27.31 -41.18
C THR A 140 -10.93 -27.84 -39.95
N ALA A 141 -9.82 -28.52 -40.20
CA ALA A 141 -8.89 -28.94 -39.15
C ALA A 141 -8.43 -27.73 -38.30
N GLU A 142 -8.07 -26.61 -38.94
CA GLU A 142 -7.59 -25.42 -38.22
C GLU A 142 -8.67 -24.83 -37.29
N GLN A 143 -9.94 -24.82 -37.74
CA GLN A 143 -11.05 -24.35 -36.90
C GLN A 143 -11.27 -25.25 -35.68
N ALA A 144 -11.32 -26.57 -35.87
CA ALA A 144 -11.46 -27.51 -34.76
C ALA A 144 -10.29 -27.40 -33.77
N ARG A 145 -9.06 -27.25 -34.29
CA ARG A 145 -7.85 -27.09 -33.48
C ARG A 145 -7.86 -25.78 -32.68
N ALA A 146 -8.29 -24.68 -33.29
CA ALA A 146 -8.39 -23.39 -32.62
C ALA A 146 -9.38 -23.46 -31.45
N HIS A 147 -10.53 -24.11 -31.64
CA HIS A 147 -11.51 -24.33 -30.58
C HIS A 147 -10.96 -25.16 -29.41
N ILE A 148 -10.26 -26.27 -29.70
CA ILE A 148 -9.59 -27.09 -28.67
C ILE A 148 -8.60 -26.24 -27.86
N ARG A 149 -7.75 -25.49 -28.56
CA ARG A 149 -6.74 -24.64 -27.89
C ARG A 149 -7.39 -23.56 -27.02
N ASN A 150 -8.36 -22.84 -27.56
CA ASN A 150 -9.01 -21.75 -26.84
C ASN A 150 -9.79 -22.27 -25.61
N ALA A 151 -10.45 -23.43 -25.71
CA ALA A 151 -11.10 -24.06 -24.56
C ALA A 151 -10.11 -24.33 -23.41
N VAL A 152 -8.93 -24.84 -23.73
CA VAL A 152 -7.90 -25.11 -22.72
C VAL A 152 -7.33 -23.83 -22.13
N GLU A 153 -6.87 -22.94 -22.99
CA GLU A 153 -6.18 -21.71 -22.58
C GLU A 153 -7.07 -20.76 -21.77
N HIS A 154 -8.35 -20.68 -22.12
CA HIS A 154 -9.28 -19.73 -21.53
C HIS A 154 -9.99 -20.27 -20.31
N LEU A 155 -10.20 -21.59 -20.23
CA LEU A 155 -10.97 -22.20 -19.17
C LEU A 155 -10.28 -23.45 -18.60
N LEU A 156 -10.15 -24.55 -19.33
CA LEU A 156 -9.84 -25.88 -18.76
C LEU A 156 -8.51 -25.93 -17.97
N SER A 157 -7.53 -25.08 -18.32
CA SER A 157 -6.23 -25.03 -17.63
C SER A 157 -6.17 -24.02 -16.47
N ARG A 158 -7.31 -23.47 -16.03
CA ARG A 158 -7.37 -22.39 -15.03
C ARG A 158 -8.18 -22.83 -13.82
N PRO A 159 -7.75 -22.53 -12.58
CA PRO A 159 -8.52 -22.83 -11.38
C PRO A 159 -9.76 -21.93 -11.25
N PRO A 160 -10.80 -22.36 -10.49
CA PRO A 160 -12.05 -21.60 -10.27
C PRO A 160 -11.90 -20.30 -9.45
N VAL A 161 -10.73 -20.06 -8.85
CA VAL A 161 -10.58 -19.27 -7.61
C VAL A 161 -10.35 -17.76 -7.83
N GLN A 162 -10.61 -17.20 -9.00
CA GLN A 162 -10.25 -15.80 -9.24
C GLN A 162 -11.30 -14.84 -8.69
N GLY A 163 -11.20 -14.55 -7.39
CA GLY A 163 -11.96 -13.49 -6.71
C GLY A 163 -12.08 -13.72 -5.21
N ARG A 164 -13.06 -14.53 -4.79
CA ARG A 164 -13.44 -14.64 -3.37
C ARG A 164 -12.49 -15.46 -2.51
N ALA A 165 -12.17 -16.70 -2.89
CA ALA A 165 -11.26 -17.52 -2.10
C ALA A 165 -9.82 -16.98 -2.11
N ALA A 166 -9.39 -16.33 -3.19
CA ALA A 166 -8.14 -15.58 -3.25
C ALA A 166 -8.15 -14.38 -2.28
N LEU A 167 -9.26 -13.64 -2.22
CA LEU A 167 -9.46 -12.55 -1.26
C LEU A 167 -9.47 -13.04 0.19
N ASP A 168 -10.16 -14.15 0.48
CA ASP A 168 -10.20 -14.74 1.82
C ASP A 168 -8.83 -15.27 2.25
N GLN A 169 -8.08 -15.86 1.33
CA GLN A 169 -6.69 -16.27 1.56
C GLN A 169 -5.81 -15.05 1.84
N LEU A 170 -5.95 -13.98 1.05
CA LEU A 170 -5.21 -12.74 1.23
C LEU A 170 -5.51 -12.09 2.58
N LYS A 171 -6.79 -12.03 2.97
CA LYS A 171 -7.22 -11.52 4.29
C LYS A 171 -6.60 -12.34 5.41
N ARG A 172 -6.68 -13.67 5.32
CA ARG A 172 -6.06 -14.58 6.32
C ARG A 172 -4.55 -14.40 6.39
N ASP A 173 -3.88 -14.16 5.27
CA ASP A 173 -2.44 -13.95 5.24
C ASP A 173 -2.02 -12.60 5.83
N VAL A 174 -2.73 -11.51 5.52
CA VAL A 174 -2.47 -10.17 6.08
C VAL A 174 -2.74 -10.12 7.59
N ASP A 175 -3.78 -10.82 8.06
CA ASP A 175 -4.13 -10.81 9.48
C ASP A 175 -3.16 -11.65 10.35
N ARG A 176 -2.28 -12.48 9.76
CA ARG A 176 -1.28 -13.26 10.50
C ARG A 176 -0.22 -12.36 11.15
N ALA A 177 0.23 -12.76 12.34
CA ALA A 177 1.31 -12.07 13.05
C ALA A 177 2.66 -12.06 12.29
N SER A 178 2.85 -12.95 11.32
CA SER A 178 4.05 -13.01 10.48
C SER A 178 4.00 -12.10 9.26
N PHE A 179 2.88 -11.42 9.00
CA PHE A 179 2.81 -10.50 7.87
C PHE A 179 3.54 -9.19 8.23
N PRO A 180 4.37 -8.64 7.31
CA PRO A 180 5.21 -7.49 7.61
C PRO A 180 4.43 -6.21 7.93
N THR A 181 5.01 -5.35 8.76
CA THR A 181 4.52 -3.98 9.01
C THR A 181 5.29 -2.93 8.21
N ASP A 182 6.46 -3.29 7.67
CA ASP A 182 7.19 -2.50 6.68
C ASP A 182 6.60 -2.67 5.27
N VAL A 183 6.49 -1.57 4.53
CA VAL A 183 5.84 -1.54 3.20
C VAL A 183 6.69 -2.27 2.16
N ASP A 184 8.02 -2.17 2.18
CA ASP A 184 8.88 -2.86 1.21
C ASP A 184 8.82 -4.38 1.39
N ASP A 185 8.82 -4.85 2.62
CA ASP A 185 8.62 -6.27 2.94
C ASP A 185 7.22 -6.76 2.57
N ALA A 186 6.19 -5.94 2.81
CA ALA A 186 4.82 -6.27 2.43
C ALA A 186 4.67 -6.39 0.91
N VAL A 187 5.28 -5.50 0.12
CA VAL A 187 5.31 -5.61 -1.36
C VAL A 187 5.91 -6.96 -1.77
N ARG A 188 7.09 -7.32 -1.23
CA ARG A 188 7.72 -8.63 -1.50
C ARG A 188 6.79 -9.79 -1.14
N ARG A 189 6.12 -9.71 0.02
CA ARG A 189 5.22 -10.76 0.50
C ARG A 189 3.99 -10.94 -0.39
N LEU A 190 3.40 -9.85 -0.87
CA LEU A 190 2.20 -9.84 -1.72
C LEU A 190 2.51 -10.30 -3.15
N GLN A 191 3.69 -9.95 -3.68
CA GLN A 191 4.19 -10.42 -4.98
C GLN A 191 4.43 -11.94 -5.03
N MET A 192 4.58 -12.60 -3.88
CA MET A 192 4.69 -14.06 -3.80
C MET A 192 3.33 -14.74 -3.54
N GLY A 193 2.27 -13.97 -3.38
CA GLY A 193 0.93 -14.43 -2.99
C GLY A 193 -0.13 -14.29 -4.08
N PRO A 194 -1.43 -14.27 -3.71
CA PRO A 194 -2.54 -14.18 -4.65
C PRO A 194 -2.54 -12.93 -5.53
N LEU A 195 -1.80 -11.87 -5.14
CA LEU A 195 -1.71 -10.62 -5.88
C LEU A 195 -0.64 -10.60 -6.97
N ALA A 196 0.23 -11.61 -7.08
CA ALA A 196 1.30 -11.66 -8.09
C ALA A 196 0.78 -11.51 -9.53
N HIS A 197 -0.36 -12.14 -9.82
CA HIS A 197 -1.04 -12.15 -11.11
C HIS A 197 -2.56 -12.02 -10.91
N ALA A 198 -2.96 -11.17 -9.97
CA ALA A 198 -4.36 -10.95 -9.68
C ALA A 198 -5.08 -10.29 -10.86
N ARG A 199 -6.35 -10.65 -11.07
CA ARG A 199 -7.23 -9.82 -11.89
C ARG A 199 -7.46 -8.49 -11.20
N ILE A 200 -7.71 -7.45 -11.99
CA ILE A 200 -8.05 -6.11 -11.52
C ILE A 200 -9.16 -6.15 -10.46
N VAL A 201 -10.16 -7.00 -10.63
CA VAL A 201 -11.28 -7.14 -9.66
C VAL A 201 -10.79 -7.59 -8.28
N LEU A 202 -9.85 -8.54 -8.20
CA LEU A 202 -9.28 -8.97 -6.93
C LEU A 202 -8.50 -7.84 -6.26
N VAL A 203 -7.69 -7.10 -7.03
CA VAL A 203 -6.95 -5.93 -6.52
C VAL A 203 -7.92 -4.90 -5.94
N ARG A 204 -8.96 -4.53 -6.68
CA ARG A 204 -9.97 -3.56 -6.24
C ARG A 204 -10.74 -4.03 -4.99
N ASN A 205 -11.18 -5.29 -4.98
CA ASN A 205 -11.92 -5.85 -3.84
C ASN A 205 -11.03 -5.95 -2.60
N ALA A 206 -9.79 -6.38 -2.75
CA ALA A 206 -8.81 -6.42 -1.65
C ALA A 206 -8.55 -5.02 -1.08
N ALA A 207 -8.40 -4.01 -1.95
CA ALA A 207 -8.21 -2.62 -1.52
C ALA A 207 -9.40 -2.13 -0.68
N ILE A 208 -10.64 -2.38 -1.14
CA ILE A 208 -11.85 -2.02 -0.40
C ILE A 208 -11.92 -2.75 0.95
N VAL A 209 -11.59 -4.06 0.97
CA VAL A 209 -11.61 -4.86 2.21
C VAL A 209 -10.58 -4.38 3.21
N PHE A 210 -9.35 -4.09 2.80
CA PHE A 210 -8.31 -3.60 3.71
C PHE A 210 -8.55 -2.16 4.18
N MET A 211 -9.08 -1.29 3.31
CA MET A 211 -9.54 0.04 3.72
C MET A 211 -10.63 -0.07 4.78
N LYS A 212 -11.70 -0.83 4.53
CA LYS A 212 -12.77 -1.03 5.52
C LYS A 212 -12.27 -1.71 6.79
N GLY A 213 -11.41 -2.71 6.66
CA GLY A 213 -10.79 -3.41 7.78
C GLY A 213 -9.85 -2.55 8.61
N THR A 214 -9.38 -1.44 8.07
CA THR A 214 -8.62 -0.40 8.79
C THR A 214 -9.58 0.54 9.51
N LEU A 215 -10.67 0.94 8.86
CA LEU A 215 -11.54 2.02 9.31
C LEU A 215 -12.68 1.57 10.24
N VAL A 216 -13.32 0.41 10.02
CA VAL A 216 -14.64 0.05 10.60
C VAL A 216 -14.69 -1.37 11.21
N ASP A 217 -13.56 -2.06 11.38
CA ASP A 217 -13.58 -3.43 11.92
C ASP A 217 -13.38 -3.45 13.43
N ASP A 218 -14.48 -3.34 14.18
CA ASP A 218 -14.50 -3.29 15.65
C ASP A 218 -13.81 -4.50 16.32
N ASP A 219 -13.76 -5.65 15.63
CA ASP A 219 -13.11 -6.87 16.12
C ASP A 219 -11.60 -6.91 15.82
N ALA A 220 -11.09 -5.98 15.01
CA ALA A 220 -9.68 -5.94 14.62
C ALA A 220 -8.81 -5.30 15.70
N THR A 221 -7.79 -6.04 16.11
CA THR A 221 -6.70 -5.52 16.96
C THR A 221 -5.93 -4.40 16.27
N SER A 222 -5.27 -3.52 17.04
CA SER A 222 -4.39 -2.47 16.50
C SER A 222 -3.34 -3.03 15.55
N ALA A 223 -2.73 -4.17 15.91
CA ALA A 223 -1.73 -4.83 15.08
C ALA A 223 -2.32 -5.38 13.76
N GLN A 224 -3.57 -5.84 13.74
CA GLN A 224 -4.24 -6.23 12.49
C GLN A 224 -4.53 -5.01 11.62
N ARG A 225 -4.99 -3.90 12.20
CA ARG A 225 -5.24 -2.66 11.46
C ARG A 225 -3.95 -2.11 10.84
N GLU A 226 -2.85 -2.11 11.60
CA GLU A 226 -1.51 -1.75 11.10
C GLU A 226 -1.12 -2.60 9.88
N ARG A 227 -1.19 -3.94 9.98
CA ARG A 227 -0.86 -4.83 8.85
C ARG A 227 -1.76 -4.63 7.64
N ARG A 228 -3.04 -4.33 7.84
CA ARG A 228 -3.99 -4.01 6.76
C ARG A 228 -3.66 -2.69 6.08
N ARG A 229 -3.24 -1.66 6.83
CA ARG A 229 -2.73 -0.41 6.26
C ARG A 229 -1.46 -0.64 5.46
N THR A 230 -0.49 -1.37 6.03
CA THR A 230 0.74 -1.73 5.32
C THR A 230 0.43 -2.51 4.03
N ALA A 231 -0.52 -3.46 4.07
CA ALA A 231 -0.96 -4.18 2.89
C ALA A 231 -1.59 -3.24 1.85
N LEU A 232 -2.44 -2.29 2.26
CA LEU A 232 -3.06 -1.34 1.34
C LEU A 232 -2.03 -0.40 0.70
N ALA A 233 -1.05 0.10 1.47
CA ALA A 233 0.06 0.90 0.95
C ALA A 233 0.97 0.10 0.00
N ALA A 234 1.25 -1.16 0.33
CA ALA A 234 2.00 -2.06 -0.55
C ALA A 234 1.25 -2.35 -1.86
N MET A 235 -0.06 -2.57 -1.79
CA MET A 235 -0.91 -2.73 -2.98
C MET A 235 -0.90 -1.48 -3.86
N HIS A 236 -0.97 -0.28 -3.27
CA HIS A 236 -0.91 0.98 -4.03
C HIS A 236 0.42 1.16 -4.77
N ARG A 237 1.54 0.67 -4.23
CA ARG A 237 2.83 0.63 -4.93
C ARG A 237 2.88 -0.38 -6.07
N MET A 238 2.10 -1.46 -5.99
CA MET A 238 2.04 -2.49 -7.03
C MET A 238 1.11 -2.09 -8.17
N ASP A 239 -0.08 -1.58 -7.85
CA ASP A 239 -1.18 -1.32 -8.79
C ASP A 239 -1.89 0.01 -8.50
N THR A 240 -1.14 1.12 -8.58
CA THR A 240 -1.56 2.48 -8.17
C THR A 240 -2.94 2.87 -8.67
N GLY A 241 -3.18 2.83 -9.98
CA GLY A 241 -4.44 3.31 -10.57
C GLY A 241 -5.67 2.50 -10.15
N GLU A 242 -5.52 1.19 -9.96
CA GLU A 242 -6.63 0.30 -9.60
C GLU A 242 -7.00 0.41 -8.12
N VAL A 243 -5.99 0.54 -7.25
CA VAL A 243 -6.19 0.73 -5.81
C VAL A 243 -6.81 2.10 -5.55
N GLU A 244 -6.29 3.16 -6.17
CA GLU A 244 -6.85 4.51 -6.06
C GLU A 244 -8.32 4.54 -6.50
N GLN A 245 -8.63 4.03 -7.69
CA GLN A 245 -10.01 4.00 -8.17
C GLN A 245 -10.95 3.28 -7.20
N ALA A 246 -10.53 2.15 -6.64
CA ALA A 246 -11.33 1.36 -5.71
C ALA A 246 -11.57 2.08 -4.37
N VAL A 247 -10.52 2.72 -3.82
CA VAL A 247 -10.59 3.47 -2.56
C VAL A 247 -11.44 4.72 -2.73
N PHE A 248 -11.18 5.53 -3.77
CA PHE A 248 -11.86 6.81 -3.99
C PHE A 248 -13.37 6.68 -4.17
N GLN A 249 -13.83 5.59 -4.81
CA GLN A 249 -15.25 5.30 -4.99
C GLN A 249 -16.00 5.04 -3.68
N ARG A 250 -15.31 4.72 -2.58
CA ARG A 250 -15.94 4.21 -1.35
C ARG A 250 -15.55 4.96 -0.09
N VAL A 251 -14.39 5.61 -0.07
CA VAL A 251 -13.80 6.19 1.15
C VAL A 251 -14.71 7.22 1.81
N ASN A 252 -15.31 8.13 1.03
CA ASN A 252 -16.22 9.15 1.57
C ASN A 252 -17.45 8.54 2.26
N ASP A 253 -18.06 7.53 1.64
CA ASP A 253 -19.25 6.84 2.20
C ASP A 253 -18.93 6.07 3.48
N VAL A 254 -17.71 5.54 3.59
CA VAL A 254 -17.24 4.81 4.76
C VAL A 254 -16.96 5.78 5.91
N ILE A 255 -16.20 6.85 5.64
CA ILE A 255 -15.83 7.85 6.65
C ILE A 255 -17.05 8.61 7.18
N ALA A 256 -18.03 8.93 6.32
CA ALA A 256 -19.23 9.66 6.72
C ALA A 256 -20.08 8.93 7.79
N ARG A 257 -19.82 7.65 8.04
CA ARG A 257 -20.51 6.82 9.03
C ARG A 257 -19.70 6.62 10.31
N LEU A 258 -18.45 7.08 10.35
CA LEU A 258 -17.57 6.93 11.50
C LEU A 258 -17.90 7.99 12.57
N PRO A 259 -17.99 7.60 13.84
CA PRO A 259 -18.09 8.55 14.93
C PRO A 259 -16.72 9.23 15.16
N ASP A 260 -16.71 10.43 15.76
CA ASP A 260 -15.51 11.25 15.93
C ASP A 260 -14.37 10.51 16.67
N GLU A 261 -14.70 9.59 17.58
CA GLU A 261 -13.71 8.81 18.34
C GLU A 261 -12.89 7.84 17.47
N GLU A 262 -13.45 7.40 16.33
CA GLU A 262 -12.83 6.45 15.40
C GLU A 262 -12.01 7.15 14.30
N TRP A 263 -12.04 8.48 14.23
CA TRP A 263 -11.32 9.24 13.20
C TRP A 263 -9.79 9.11 13.29
N GLY A 264 -9.26 8.63 14.42
CA GLY A 264 -7.85 8.23 14.51
C GLY A 264 -7.45 7.30 13.35
N HIS A 265 -8.31 6.35 12.98
CA HIS A 265 -8.06 5.42 11.88
C HIS A 265 -8.07 6.08 10.50
N VAL A 266 -8.79 7.19 10.35
CA VAL A 266 -8.78 7.98 9.11
C VAL A 266 -7.42 8.66 8.94
N PHE A 267 -6.87 9.24 10.01
CA PHE A 267 -5.53 9.84 9.95
C PHE A 267 -4.45 8.79 9.68
N GLU A 268 -4.52 7.62 10.31
CA GLU A 268 -3.61 6.49 10.01
C GLU A 268 -3.73 6.02 8.55
N LEU A 269 -4.93 6.09 7.95
CA LEU A 269 -5.12 5.80 6.52
C LEU A 269 -4.49 6.88 5.63
N LEU A 270 -4.66 8.16 5.97
CA LEU A 270 -4.06 9.28 5.23
C LEU A 270 -2.53 9.24 5.29
N GLU A 271 -1.96 8.86 6.42
CA GLU A 271 -0.52 8.62 6.55
C GLU A 271 -0.05 7.50 5.60
N ALA A 272 -0.80 6.39 5.52
CA ALA A 272 -0.46 5.28 4.63
C ALA A 272 -0.69 5.61 3.13
N LEU A 273 -1.72 6.40 2.82
CA LEU A 273 -2.13 6.79 1.46
C LEU A 273 -2.50 8.29 1.39
N PRO A 274 -1.51 9.19 1.30
CA PRO A 274 -1.75 10.63 1.30
C PRO A 274 -2.68 11.11 0.17
N VAL A 275 -2.67 10.41 -0.98
CA VAL A 275 -3.51 10.71 -2.14
C VAL A 275 -5.02 10.67 -1.83
N VAL A 276 -5.43 9.96 -0.77
CA VAL A 276 -6.83 9.89 -0.36
C VAL A 276 -7.37 11.27 0.03
N TRP A 277 -6.53 12.16 0.57
CA TRP A 277 -6.91 13.49 1.03
C TRP A 277 -7.63 14.32 -0.06
N GLU A 278 -7.06 14.36 -1.26
CA GLU A 278 -7.60 15.11 -2.42
C GLU A 278 -8.94 14.57 -2.91
N THR A 279 -9.32 13.37 -2.48
CA THR A 279 -10.58 12.72 -2.89
C THR A 279 -11.66 12.81 -1.83
N LEU A 280 -11.32 13.27 -0.62
CA LEU A 280 -12.31 13.55 0.42
C LEU A 280 -13.17 14.74 0.00
N ASN A 281 -14.47 14.64 0.23
CA ASN A 281 -15.38 15.77 0.02
C ASN A 281 -15.14 16.88 1.08
N GLU A 282 -15.65 18.08 0.81
CA GLU A 282 -15.46 19.25 1.68
C GLU A 282 -15.87 18.96 3.15
N ALA A 283 -16.99 18.25 3.36
CA ALA A 283 -17.45 17.91 4.71
C ALA A 283 -16.44 17.04 5.48
N ASN A 284 -15.85 16.03 4.84
CA ASN A 284 -14.85 15.15 5.45
C ASN A 284 -13.51 15.88 5.67
N GLN A 285 -13.10 16.75 4.74
CA GLN A 285 -11.91 17.58 4.91
C GLN A 285 -12.08 18.57 6.06
N ASP A 286 -13.23 19.22 6.17
CA ASP A 286 -13.54 20.15 7.26
C ASP A 286 -13.61 19.44 8.60
N ASN A 287 -14.15 18.21 8.65
CA ASN A 287 -14.13 17.42 9.87
C ASN A 287 -12.70 17.05 10.29
N ALA A 288 -11.86 16.61 9.35
CA ALA A 288 -10.46 16.33 9.62
C ALA A 288 -9.73 17.57 10.19
N ARG A 289 -9.90 18.74 9.57
CA ARG A 289 -9.33 20.01 10.04
C ARG A 289 -9.83 20.37 11.45
N SER A 290 -11.13 20.23 11.70
CA SER A 290 -11.75 20.48 13.00
C SER A 290 -11.18 19.56 14.09
N LEU A 291 -10.98 18.28 13.80
CA LEU A 291 -10.40 17.32 14.74
C LEU A 291 -8.92 17.61 15.02
N VAL A 292 -8.14 17.97 13.99
CA VAL A 292 -6.76 18.43 14.16
C VAL A 292 -6.71 19.68 15.05
N ALA A 293 -7.59 20.65 14.81
CA ALA A 293 -7.67 21.88 15.61
C ALA A 293 -8.03 21.62 17.08
N ARG A 294 -8.81 20.56 17.35
CA ARG A 294 -9.33 20.21 18.68
C ARG A 294 -8.56 19.08 19.37
N ALA A 295 -7.51 18.54 18.75
CA ALA A 295 -6.76 17.44 19.30
C ALA A 295 -6.16 17.81 20.68
N VAL A 296 -6.53 17.04 21.70
CA VAL A 296 -6.12 17.26 23.09
C VAL A 296 -4.78 16.60 23.35
N LEU A 297 -3.82 17.34 23.90
CA LEU A 297 -2.46 16.86 24.16
C LEU A 297 -2.30 16.29 25.57
N PRO A 298 -1.44 15.27 25.77
CA PRO A 298 -0.58 14.63 24.76
C PRO A 298 -1.29 13.51 23.94
N ALA A 299 -2.52 13.12 24.30
CA ALA A 299 -3.22 11.98 23.71
C ALA A 299 -3.44 12.08 22.19
N GLY A 300 -3.60 13.29 21.65
CA GLY A 300 -3.81 13.58 20.23
C GLY A 300 -2.53 13.68 19.40
N ALA A 301 -1.34 13.51 19.99
CA ALA A 301 -0.08 13.59 19.26
C ALA A 301 0.02 12.64 18.04
N PRO A 302 -0.48 11.39 18.08
CA PRO A 302 -0.50 10.51 16.89
C PRO A 302 -1.32 11.09 15.72
N VAL A 303 -2.48 11.69 16.03
CA VAL A 303 -3.33 12.35 15.02
C VAL A 303 -2.61 13.52 14.37
N LEU A 304 -1.93 14.35 15.17
CA LEU A 304 -1.16 15.49 14.66
C LEU A 304 0.00 15.04 13.78
N ARG A 305 0.72 13.97 14.13
CA ARG A 305 1.80 13.42 13.31
C ARG A 305 1.30 12.95 11.95
N ALA A 306 0.24 12.14 11.94
CA ALA A 306 -0.36 11.65 10.70
C ALA A 306 -0.93 12.79 9.84
N ALA A 307 -1.53 13.81 10.47
CA ALA A 307 -2.04 15.00 9.79
C ALA A 307 -0.91 15.86 9.19
N LEU A 308 0.24 15.99 9.85
CA LEU A 308 1.36 16.80 9.38
C LEU A 308 1.95 16.28 8.06
N ALA A 309 1.92 14.96 7.84
CA ALA A 309 2.35 14.34 6.59
C ALA A 309 1.40 14.59 5.41
N THR A 310 0.21 15.17 5.66
CA THR A 310 -0.80 15.46 4.64
C THR A 310 -0.79 16.96 4.32
N GLU A 311 -0.46 17.33 3.09
CA GLU A 311 -0.28 18.74 2.67
C GLU A 311 -1.45 19.66 3.06
N GLY A 312 -2.70 19.24 2.82
CA GLY A 312 -3.88 20.05 3.16
C GLY A 312 -4.29 20.08 4.65
N LEU A 313 -3.56 19.37 5.52
CA LEU A 313 -3.73 19.39 6.98
C LEU A 313 -2.51 19.96 7.72
N ALA A 314 -1.34 20.02 7.08
CA ALA A 314 -0.10 20.48 7.68
C ALA A 314 -0.22 21.89 8.28
N GLU A 315 -0.89 22.82 7.59
CA GLU A 315 -1.12 24.18 8.09
C GLU A 315 -1.86 24.17 9.44
N ALA A 316 -2.94 23.38 9.56
CA ALA A 316 -3.73 23.27 10.79
C ALA A 316 -2.94 22.69 11.98
N VAL A 317 -1.93 21.85 11.70
CA VAL A 317 -0.99 21.36 12.72
C VAL A 317 -0.01 22.47 13.09
N THR A 318 0.68 23.05 12.11
CA THR A 318 1.73 24.04 12.36
C THR A 318 1.21 25.35 12.97
N ASP A 319 -0.05 25.73 12.75
CA ASP A 319 -0.68 26.89 13.40
C ASP A 319 -0.78 26.76 14.92
N ARG A 320 -0.80 25.52 15.43
CA ARG A 320 -0.86 25.21 16.86
C ARG A 320 0.52 25.04 17.50
N ALA A 321 1.61 25.33 16.79
CA ALA A 321 2.99 25.11 17.26
C ALA A 321 3.23 25.63 18.69
N SER A 322 2.70 26.82 19.02
CA SER A 322 2.84 27.44 20.33
C SER A 322 2.13 26.70 21.49
N GLU A 323 1.18 25.81 21.19
CA GLU A 323 0.44 25.03 22.19
C GLU A 323 1.17 23.74 22.59
N TYR A 324 2.15 23.29 21.80
CA TYR A 324 2.79 21.99 21.97
C TYR A 324 3.78 21.99 23.13
N ASP A 325 3.83 20.91 23.89
CA ASP A 325 4.94 20.69 24.83
C ASP A 325 6.22 20.28 24.06
N ALA A 326 7.35 20.21 24.77
CA ALA A 326 8.64 19.90 24.14
C ALA A 326 8.65 18.51 23.46
N ASP A 327 8.03 17.51 24.09
CA ASP A 327 7.96 16.15 23.58
C ASP A 327 7.10 16.06 22.31
N THR A 328 5.94 16.72 22.29
CA THR A 328 5.06 16.78 21.11
C THR A 328 5.75 17.52 19.97
N LEU A 329 6.40 18.65 20.26
CA LEU A 329 7.13 19.42 19.27
C LEU A 329 8.29 18.60 18.66
N ALA A 330 9.04 17.86 19.49
CA ALA A 330 10.09 16.97 19.04
C ALA A 330 9.55 15.87 18.12
N ALA A 331 8.47 15.20 18.52
CA ALA A 331 7.86 14.13 17.73
C ALA A 331 7.31 14.62 16.37
N LEU A 332 6.76 15.84 16.32
CA LEU A 332 6.26 16.44 15.08
C LEU A 332 7.40 16.85 14.14
N ILE A 333 8.44 17.50 14.67
CA ILE A 333 9.62 17.88 13.89
C ILE A 333 10.35 16.65 13.33
N ASP A 334 10.49 15.59 14.13
CA ASP A 334 11.10 14.32 13.70
C ASP A 334 10.31 13.67 12.55
N THR A 335 8.98 13.82 12.56
CA THR A 335 8.11 13.33 11.47
C THR A 335 8.26 14.18 10.21
N HIS A 336 8.16 15.50 10.35
CA HIS A 336 8.31 16.45 9.26
C HIS A 336 8.76 17.82 9.80
N PRO A 337 10.00 18.27 9.51
CA PRO A 337 10.54 19.50 10.06
C PRO A 337 10.01 20.72 9.31
N ALA A 338 8.76 21.08 9.55
CA ALA A 338 8.14 22.27 8.96
C ALA A 338 8.74 23.55 9.55
N ASP A 339 9.04 24.54 8.70
CA ASP A 339 9.67 25.82 9.07
C ASP A 339 9.02 26.46 10.31
N ARG A 340 7.69 26.47 10.39
CA ARG A 340 6.96 27.08 11.51
C ARG A 340 7.13 26.35 12.84
N LEU A 341 7.31 25.02 12.83
CA LEU A 341 7.63 24.24 14.02
C LEU A 341 9.07 24.50 14.47
N VAL A 342 9.98 24.60 13.50
CA VAL A 342 11.39 24.92 13.73
C VAL A 342 11.54 26.35 14.27
N ASP A 343 10.80 27.30 13.71
CA ASP A 343 10.75 28.69 14.18
C ASP A 343 10.26 28.79 15.63
N GLU A 344 9.16 28.10 15.95
CA GLU A 344 8.63 28.04 17.32
C GLU A 344 9.65 27.44 18.29
N LEU A 345 10.35 26.37 17.89
CA LEU A 345 11.43 25.79 18.68
C LEU A 345 12.55 26.81 18.94
N ILE A 346 13.02 27.51 17.91
CA ILE A 346 14.09 28.51 18.03
C ILE A 346 13.65 29.66 18.94
N ASP A 347 12.41 30.13 18.80
CA ASP A 347 11.87 31.22 19.61
C ASP A 347 11.77 30.83 21.08
N ARG A 348 11.40 29.58 21.38
CA ARG A 348 11.40 29.02 22.75
C ARG A 348 12.80 28.84 23.32
N LEU A 349 13.77 28.44 22.49
CA LEU A 349 15.18 28.40 22.87
C LEU A 349 15.72 29.81 23.19
N GLY A 350 15.22 30.87 22.54
CA GLY A 350 15.57 32.26 22.85
C GLY A 350 14.94 32.80 24.13
N ARG A 351 13.80 32.25 24.57
CA ARG A 351 13.05 32.68 25.76
C ARG A 351 12.65 31.52 26.71
N PRO A 352 13.60 30.69 27.14
CA PRO A 352 13.32 29.53 27.99
C PRO A 352 12.70 29.94 29.33
N GLU A 353 11.68 29.17 29.74
CA GLU A 353 11.03 29.33 31.04
C GLU A 353 11.92 28.83 32.18
N SER A 354 12.74 27.81 31.94
CA SER A 354 13.70 27.25 32.90
C SER A 354 14.81 26.43 32.23
N TYR A 355 15.89 26.14 32.96
CA TYR A 355 16.95 25.25 32.47
C TYR A 355 16.48 23.81 32.21
N PHE A 356 15.46 23.33 32.95
CA PHE A 356 14.85 22.01 32.69
C PHE A 356 14.11 22.00 31.36
N TYR A 357 13.43 23.10 31.05
CA TYR A 357 12.72 23.27 29.79
C TYR A 357 13.69 23.26 28.59
N ILE A 358 14.88 23.86 28.71
CA ILE A 358 15.92 23.78 27.67
C ILE A 358 16.36 22.34 27.43
N ARG A 359 16.54 21.56 28.50
CA ARG A 359 16.88 20.13 28.37
C ARG A 359 15.78 19.38 27.60
N ASP A 360 14.52 19.65 27.91
CA ASP A 360 13.37 18.99 27.28
C ASP A 360 13.25 19.39 25.79
N LEU A 361 13.60 20.64 25.42
CA LEU A 361 13.72 21.08 24.02
C LEU A 361 14.91 20.48 23.25
N GLY A 362 15.85 19.83 23.95
CA GLY A 362 17.05 19.28 23.33
C GLY A 362 16.77 18.17 22.30
N ASP A 363 15.73 17.37 22.53
CA ASP A 363 15.29 16.35 21.56
C ASP A 363 14.68 16.98 20.30
N ALA A 364 13.85 18.02 20.47
CA ALA A 364 13.30 18.78 19.35
C ALA A 364 14.39 19.46 18.50
N LEU A 365 15.42 20.03 19.15
CA LEU A 365 16.56 20.60 18.44
C LEU A 365 17.36 19.54 17.69
N ARG A 366 17.63 18.39 18.31
CA ARG A 366 18.30 17.28 17.61
C ARG A 366 17.53 16.83 16.37
N ALA A 367 16.22 16.69 16.45
CA ALA A 367 15.37 16.32 15.33
C ALA A 367 15.36 17.40 14.23
N ALA A 368 15.39 18.69 14.60
CA ALA A 368 15.36 19.80 13.64
C ALA A 368 16.69 20.03 12.92
N LEU A 369 17.83 19.79 13.58
CA LEU A 369 19.17 20.15 13.07
C LEU A 369 19.47 19.73 11.61
N PRO A 370 19.11 18.51 11.14
CA PRO A 370 19.36 18.12 9.75
C PRO A 370 18.66 18.99 8.71
N SER A 371 17.55 19.63 9.07
CA SER A 371 16.77 20.50 8.19
C SER A 371 17.22 21.97 8.21
N MET A 372 17.88 22.40 9.29
CA MET A 372 18.30 23.79 9.48
C MET A 372 19.39 24.20 8.47
N GLY A 373 19.26 25.43 7.96
CA GLY A 373 20.26 26.16 7.20
C GLY A 373 21.00 27.21 8.04
N ALA A 374 21.81 28.03 7.38
CA ALA A 374 22.67 29.02 8.04
C ALA A 374 21.86 29.99 8.94
N ALA A 375 20.74 30.50 8.45
CA ALA A 375 19.93 31.48 9.18
C ALA A 375 19.30 30.93 10.46
N GLU A 376 18.79 29.69 10.45
CA GLU A 376 18.27 29.06 11.68
C GLU A 376 19.40 28.78 12.67
N ILE A 377 20.54 28.28 12.20
CA ILE A 377 21.71 28.01 13.05
C ILE A 377 22.19 29.30 13.72
N GLU A 378 22.28 30.42 12.99
CA GLU A 378 22.63 31.71 13.56
C GLU A 378 21.64 32.16 14.65
N ARG A 379 20.34 31.91 14.46
CA ARG A 379 19.32 32.24 15.48
C ARG A 379 19.42 31.35 16.72
N VAL A 380 19.65 30.04 16.57
CA VAL A 380 19.87 29.11 17.70
C VAL A 380 21.10 29.53 18.50
N VAL A 381 22.17 29.89 17.79
CA VAL A 381 23.42 30.37 18.40
C VAL A 381 23.20 31.70 19.12
N GLY A 382 22.47 32.65 18.51
CA GLY A 382 22.09 33.90 19.14
C GLY A 382 21.25 33.69 20.41
N ALA A 383 20.33 32.73 20.40
CA ALA A 383 19.55 32.33 21.57
C ALA A 383 20.43 31.79 22.70
N TYR A 384 21.43 30.95 22.38
CA TYR A 384 22.39 30.44 23.36
C TYR A 384 23.21 31.57 24.01
N LEU A 385 23.72 32.51 23.20
CA LEU A 385 24.56 33.62 23.69
C LEU A 385 23.81 34.62 24.57
N SER A 386 22.53 34.82 24.29
CA SER A 386 21.73 35.84 24.95
C SER A 386 21.03 35.35 26.22
N ASN A 387 21.20 34.07 26.59
CA ASN A 387 20.43 33.46 27.66
C ASN A 387 21.27 32.64 28.66
N ASP A 388 21.38 33.18 29.88
CA ASP A 388 22.16 32.57 30.97
C ASP A 388 21.63 31.20 31.45
N GLN A 389 20.39 30.83 31.12
CA GLN A 389 19.82 29.53 31.52
C GLN A 389 20.48 28.34 30.79
N PHE A 390 21.01 28.54 29.58
CA PHE A 390 21.82 27.51 28.90
C PHE A 390 23.10 27.21 29.67
N HIS A 391 23.66 28.21 30.36
CA HIS A 391 24.91 28.07 31.10
C HIS A 391 24.76 27.27 32.40
N GLY A 392 23.54 27.19 32.96
CA GLY A 392 23.23 26.37 34.14
C GLY A 392 22.87 24.92 33.81
N CYS A 393 22.73 24.58 32.53
CA CYS A 393 22.28 23.29 32.04
C CYS A 393 23.48 22.39 31.69
N GLY A 394 23.86 21.47 32.58
CA GLY A 394 24.96 20.52 32.34
C GLY A 394 24.75 19.58 31.13
N THR A 395 23.51 19.45 30.66
CA THR A 395 23.14 18.66 29.46
C THR A 395 23.15 19.48 28.17
N CYS A 396 23.44 20.79 28.23
CA CYS A 396 23.39 21.67 27.07
C CYS A 396 24.71 21.68 26.26
N ALA A 397 25.81 21.14 26.79
CA ALA A 397 27.06 21.00 26.05
C ALA A 397 26.96 20.01 24.87
N PRO A 398 26.44 18.78 25.02
CA PRO A 398 26.19 17.87 23.90
C PRO A 398 25.24 18.44 22.84
N MET A 399 24.27 19.26 23.28
CA MET A 399 23.32 19.92 22.40
C MET A 399 24.02 20.97 21.52
N MET A 400 24.85 21.82 22.13
CA MET A 400 25.64 22.77 21.37
C MET A 400 26.65 22.07 20.46
N ASP A 401 27.31 21.00 20.90
CA ASP A 401 28.19 20.22 20.02
C ASP A 401 27.49 19.75 18.74
N ALA A 402 26.21 19.36 18.81
CA ALA A 402 25.43 18.99 17.64
C ALA A 402 25.14 20.18 16.72
N VAL A 403 24.77 21.34 17.29
CA VAL A 403 24.60 22.61 16.54
C VAL A 403 25.89 23.00 15.82
N MET A 404 27.03 22.90 16.51
CA MET A 404 28.35 23.25 15.98
C MET A 404 28.81 22.29 14.88
N SER A 405 28.47 21.00 15.00
CA SER A 405 28.75 19.99 13.97
C SER A 405 27.93 20.28 12.72
N ARG A 406 26.62 20.56 12.87
CA ARG A 406 25.75 20.93 11.75
C ARG A 406 26.19 22.22 11.07
N ALA A 407 26.60 23.22 11.85
CA ALA A 407 27.15 24.47 11.35
C ALA A 407 28.37 24.26 10.43
N ALA A 408 29.26 23.34 10.83
CA ALA A 408 30.46 23.02 10.06
C ALA A 408 30.14 22.32 8.73
N GLU A 409 29.04 21.55 8.67
CA GLU A 409 28.57 20.92 7.43
C GLU A 409 28.01 21.94 6.43
N ILE A 410 27.29 22.96 6.92
CA ILE A 410 26.64 23.97 6.07
C ILE A 410 27.66 24.98 5.52
N GLY A 411 28.63 25.40 6.34
CA GLY A 411 29.62 26.42 6.01
C GLY A 411 29.06 27.85 5.93
N GLY A 412 29.94 28.86 5.81
CA GLY A 412 29.53 30.26 5.56
C GLY A 412 29.01 31.07 6.77
N ILE A 413 29.18 30.57 8.00
CA ILE A 413 28.69 31.18 9.26
C ILE A 413 29.81 31.53 10.24
N GLU A 414 31.04 31.69 9.73
CA GLU A 414 32.28 31.91 10.48
C GLU A 414 32.23 33.15 11.39
N GLY A 415 31.51 34.21 10.96
CA GLY A 415 31.40 35.47 11.69
C GLY A 415 30.50 35.43 12.93
N VAL A 416 29.62 34.43 13.06
CA VAL A 416 28.68 34.28 14.19
C VAL A 416 29.27 33.40 15.30
N PHE A 417 30.33 32.64 15.00
CA PHE A 417 30.88 31.61 15.87
C PHE A 417 31.92 32.09 16.88
N VAL A 418 32.71 33.11 16.57
CA VAL A 418 33.77 33.62 17.48
C VAL A 418 33.20 33.96 18.88
N PRO A 419 32.08 34.69 19.01
CA PRO A 419 31.51 35.03 20.33
C PRO A 419 30.95 33.84 21.13
N VAL A 420 30.81 32.66 20.52
CA VAL A 420 30.15 31.45 21.05
C VAL A 420 31.16 30.40 21.43
N VAL A 421 32.13 30.21 20.53
CA VAL A 421 33.25 29.31 20.69
C VAL A 421 34.13 29.81 21.83
N ASP A 422 34.31 31.13 22.01
CA ASP A 422 35.13 31.66 23.11
C ASP A 422 34.59 31.29 24.51
N PRO A 423 33.34 31.62 24.90
CA PRO A 423 32.81 31.23 26.20
C PRO A 423 32.66 29.70 26.39
N TYR A 424 32.42 28.95 25.32
CA TYR A 424 32.29 27.50 25.36
C TYR A 424 33.65 26.80 25.51
N LEU A 425 34.65 27.20 24.71
CA LEU A 425 36.03 26.70 24.80
C LEU A 425 36.69 27.15 26.11
N GLU A 426 36.39 28.33 26.66
CA GLU A 426 36.91 28.71 27.98
C GLU A 426 36.50 27.70 29.07
N ARG A 427 35.31 27.11 28.97
CA ARG A 427 34.75 26.18 29.98
C ARG A 427 35.01 24.70 29.67
N ASN A 428 35.03 24.31 28.40
CA ASN A 428 35.24 22.94 27.92
C ASN A 428 36.57 22.78 27.16
N TYR A 429 37.57 23.56 27.54
CA TYR A 429 38.81 23.78 26.78
C TYR A 429 39.53 22.50 26.35
N GLU A 430 39.68 21.55 27.27
CA GLU A 430 40.45 20.31 27.02
C GLU A 430 39.77 19.41 25.97
N GLU A 431 38.44 19.39 25.92
CA GLU A 431 37.65 18.52 25.02
C GLU A 431 37.29 19.25 23.70
N GLY A 432 37.09 20.57 23.76
CA GLY A 432 36.65 21.39 22.63
C GLY A 432 37.78 21.83 21.68
N ILE A 433 38.97 22.18 22.20
CA ILE A 433 40.06 22.72 21.37
C ILE A 433 40.48 21.73 20.27
N GLU A 434 40.70 20.46 20.62
CA GLU A 434 41.18 19.46 19.66
C GLU A 434 40.13 19.15 18.58
N ARG A 435 38.85 19.13 18.95
CA ARG A 435 37.71 18.91 18.04
C ARG A 435 37.47 20.09 17.09
N TYR A 436 37.55 21.32 17.59
CA TYR A 436 37.22 22.52 16.80
C TYR A 436 38.41 23.14 16.07
N ARG A 437 39.65 22.74 16.36
CA ARG A 437 40.87 23.27 15.71
C ARG A 437 40.86 23.13 14.18
N GLY A 438 40.27 22.05 13.66
CA GLY A 438 40.13 21.83 12.22
C GLY A 438 38.92 22.51 11.58
N LEU A 439 37.89 22.84 12.37
CA LEU A 439 36.62 23.37 11.88
C LEU A 439 36.55 24.91 11.98
N TYR A 440 37.12 25.50 13.03
CA TYR A 440 37.08 26.92 13.33
C TYR A 440 38.43 27.43 13.87
N PRO A 441 39.47 27.49 13.01
CA PRO A 441 40.83 27.78 13.44
C PRO A 441 40.98 29.19 14.05
N GLU A 442 40.20 30.18 13.59
CA GLU A 442 40.27 31.55 14.10
C GLU A 442 39.71 31.69 15.52
N ALA A 443 38.60 31.02 15.82
CA ALA A 443 38.00 31.03 17.16
C ALA A 443 38.84 30.22 18.17
N VAL A 444 39.42 29.10 17.74
CA VAL A 444 40.37 28.33 18.55
C VAL A 444 41.62 29.17 18.86
N ALA A 445 42.15 29.91 17.88
CA ALA A 445 43.29 30.80 18.09
C ALA A 445 42.95 31.95 19.06
N HIS A 446 41.74 32.49 19.01
CA HIS A 446 41.27 33.50 19.95
C HIS A 446 41.17 32.95 21.39
N ALA A 447 40.50 31.81 21.57
CA ALA A 447 40.40 31.15 22.88
C ALA A 447 41.77 30.74 23.46
N GLU A 448 42.70 30.24 22.63
CA GLU A 448 44.09 29.96 23.01
C GLU A 448 44.82 31.24 23.47
N ALA A 449 44.63 32.36 22.77
CA ALA A 449 45.22 33.65 23.12
C ALA A 449 44.65 34.24 24.43
N THR A 450 43.33 34.16 24.63
CA THR A 450 42.65 34.65 25.84
C THR A 450 43.06 33.85 27.08
N ARG A 451 43.14 32.51 26.99
CA ARG A 451 43.62 31.67 28.09
C ARG A 451 45.09 31.92 28.42
N LEU A 452 45.94 32.15 27.42
CA LEU A 452 47.33 32.53 27.62
C LEU A 452 47.43 33.88 28.34
N ALA A 453 46.59 34.85 27.98
CA ALA A 453 46.52 36.15 28.64
C ALA A 453 46.10 36.03 30.12
N VAL A 454 45.08 35.22 30.43
CA VAL A 454 44.64 34.95 31.82
C VAL A 454 45.72 34.22 32.63
N ALA A 455 46.42 33.25 32.03
CA ALA A 455 47.55 32.57 32.66
C ALA A 455 48.74 33.50 32.95
N THR A 456 48.91 34.56 32.15
CA THR A 456 49.93 35.59 32.37
C THR A 456 49.51 36.73 33.30
N ASP A 457 48.20 36.95 33.50
CA ASP A 457 47.65 38.00 34.39
C ASP A 457 47.23 37.47 35.78
N GLY A 458 47.36 36.15 35.99
CA GLY A 458 47.33 35.53 37.31
C GLY A 458 48.47 36.09 38.18
N ARG A 459 48.11 36.88 39.19
CA ARG A 459 49.04 37.36 40.22
C ARG A 459 49.89 36.20 40.76
N PRO A 460 51.18 36.43 41.03
CA PRO A 460 52.00 35.47 41.75
C PRO A 460 51.45 35.28 43.16
N ASP A 461 51.60 34.06 43.69
CA ASP A 461 51.28 33.65 45.06
C ASP A 461 51.49 34.75 46.11
N GLU A 462 50.41 35.16 46.79
CA GLU A 462 50.38 35.60 48.20
C GLU A 462 49.08 35.17 48.88
#